data_AF-A0A7J4PZA7-F1
#
_entry.id   AF-A0A7J4PZA7-F1
#
_cell.length_a   1.000
_cell.length_b   1.000
_cell.length_c   1.000
_cell.angle_alpha   90.00
_cell.angle_beta   90.00
_cell.angle_gamma   90.00
#
_symmetry.space_group_name_H-M   'P 1'
#
loop_
_entity.id
_entity.type
_entity.pdbx_description
1 polymer ?
#
loop_
_entity_poly.entity_id
_entity_poly.type
_entity_poly.pdbx_seq_one_letter_code
_entity_poly.pdbx_strand_id
1 'polypeptide(L)'
;MNVDPGELKAVQKVLWPDEDVVGTIKQRRIGPGGSVATPTTVVITNKRIIIINRASLGIRQDYEVIPYTAIVSVRLEHGLISSTVFIRVQGYENDKGLLAGGKQEGEIDGLRNKDAIDFSNFVNKMLEARLDVQSDIEKQVDAHIDSPPGSYVYCSSCGAKNVAGSKFCSKCGATLAK
;
A
#
# COMPACT_ATOMS: atom_id res chain seq x y z
N MET A 1 -7.85 -8.11 12.37
CA MET A 1 -9.08 -7.33 12.07
C MET A 1 -10.23 -8.28 11.78
N ASN A 2 -11.48 -7.83 11.87
CA ASN A 2 -12.61 -8.65 11.46
C ASN A 2 -12.82 -8.53 9.94
N VAL A 3 -13.27 -9.61 9.30
CA VAL A 3 -13.65 -9.64 7.87
C VAL A 3 -15.14 -9.96 7.79
N ASP A 4 -15.93 -9.03 7.28
CA ASP A 4 -17.36 -9.21 7.04
C ASP A 4 -17.56 -10.04 5.76
N PRO A 5 -18.24 -11.21 5.83
CA PRO A 5 -18.44 -12.07 4.66
C PRO A 5 -19.26 -11.42 3.54
N GLY A 6 -20.16 -10.49 3.87
CA GLY A 6 -20.94 -9.75 2.88
C GLY A 6 -20.07 -8.76 2.11
N GLU A 7 -19.16 -8.09 2.80
CA GLU A 7 -18.19 -7.18 2.18
C GLU A 7 -17.17 -7.94 1.33
N LEU A 8 -16.71 -9.11 1.78
CA LEU A 8 -15.81 -9.98 1.01
C LEU A 8 -16.43 -10.36 -0.33
N LYS A 9 -17.70 -10.76 -0.35
CA LYS A 9 -18.45 -11.05 -1.58
C LYS A 9 -18.55 -9.82 -2.48
N ALA A 10 -18.75 -8.63 -1.90
CA ALA A 10 -18.86 -7.39 -2.66
C ALA A 10 -17.57 -7.01 -3.38
N VAL A 11 -16.40 -7.35 -2.83
CA VAL A 11 -15.10 -7.04 -3.46
C VAL A 11 -14.51 -8.18 -4.29
N GLN A 12 -15.05 -9.39 -4.22
CA GLN A 12 -14.45 -10.57 -4.87
C GLN A 12 -14.18 -10.38 -6.37
N LYS A 13 -14.99 -9.59 -7.06
CA LYS A 13 -14.85 -9.30 -8.50
C LYS A 13 -13.81 -8.22 -8.83
N VAL A 14 -13.36 -7.45 -7.84
CA VAL A 14 -12.39 -6.36 -8.00
C VAL A 14 -11.01 -6.70 -7.44
N LEU A 15 -10.90 -7.76 -6.63
CA LEU A 15 -9.63 -8.27 -6.12
C LEU A 15 -8.76 -8.83 -7.25
N TRP A 16 -7.45 -8.62 -7.13
CA TRP A 16 -6.49 -9.34 -7.96
C TRP A 16 -6.34 -10.81 -7.52
N PRO A 17 -5.83 -11.70 -8.40
CA PRO A 17 -5.71 -13.13 -8.07
C PRO A 17 -4.84 -13.45 -6.85
N ASP A 18 -3.87 -12.60 -6.53
CA ASP A 18 -2.93 -12.73 -5.42
C ASP A 18 -3.20 -11.72 -4.28
N GLU A 19 -4.40 -11.15 -4.24
CA GLU A 19 -4.82 -10.15 -3.27
C GLU A 19 -5.76 -10.77 -2.22
N ASP A 20 -5.33 -10.70 -0.96
CA ASP A 20 -6.07 -11.25 0.19
C ASP A 20 -6.68 -10.12 1.02
N VAL A 21 -7.95 -10.29 1.42
CA VAL A 21 -8.62 -9.39 2.35
C VAL A 21 -8.17 -9.69 3.78
N VAL A 22 -7.60 -8.68 4.44
CA VAL A 22 -7.08 -8.76 5.82
C VAL A 22 -8.10 -8.24 6.84
N GLY A 23 -8.96 -7.30 6.42
CA GLY A 23 -9.94 -6.70 7.31
C GLY A 23 -11.00 -5.88 6.58
N THR A 24 -12.11 -5.63 7.26
CA THR A 24 -13.18 -4.76 6.80
C THR A 24 -13.65 -3.87 7.94
N ILE A 25 -13.88 -2.59 7.66
CA ILE A 25 -14.32 -1.59 8.63
C ILE A 25 -15.52 -0.86 8.06
N LYS A 26 -16.60 -0.79 8.84
CA LYS A 26 -17.81 -0.03 8.47
C LYS A 26 -17.80 1.32 9.17
N GLN A 27 -18.02 2.37 8.41
CA GLN A 27 -18.13 3.72 8.96
C GLN A 27 -19.41 3.83 9.81
N ARG A 28 -19.29 4.22 11.08
CA ARG A 28 -20.43 4.46 11.98
C ARG A 28 -20.78 5.95 11.98
N ARG A 29 -21.43 6.45 10.94
CA ARG A 29 -22.03 7.79 10.96
C ARG A 29 -23.50 7.69 11.38
N ILE A 30 -23.80 8.14 12.61
CA ILE A 30 -25.15 8.53 13.04
C ILE A 30 -25.11 10.05 13.20
N GLY A 31 -25.63 10.78 12.21
CA GLY A 31 -25.72 12.24 12.27
C GLY A 31 -26.95 12.72 13.06
N PRO A 32 -26.93 13.93 13.64
CA PRO A 32 -28.14 14.55 14.18
C PRO A 32 -29.17 14.75 13.05
N GLY A 33 -30.41 14.30 13.26
CA GLY A 33 -31.48 14.35 12.26
C GLY A 33 -31.73 13.07 11.45
N GLY A 34 -31.05 11.95 11.78
CA GLY A 34 -31.39 10.64 11.19
C GLY A 34 -30.98 10.45 9.73
N SER A 35 -30.18 11.36 9.16
CA SER A 35 -29.59 11.19 7.85
C SER A 35 -28.67 9.97 7.85
N VAL A 36 -29.17 8.86 7.32
CA VAL A 36 -28.41 7.64 6.99
C VAL A 36 -27.47 8.04 5.85
N ALA A 37 -26.31 8.59 6.21
CA ALA A 37 -25.21 8.74 5.27
C ALA A 37 -24.89 7.34 4.74
N THR A 38 -24.81 7.22 3.42
CA THR A 38 -24.52 5.99 2.68
C THR A 38 -23.45 5.16 3.41
N PRO A 39 -23.73 3.91 3.81
CA PRO A 39 -22.77 3.15 4.60
C PRO A 39 -21.54 2.87 3.76
N THR A 40 -20.45 3.55 4.09
CA THR A 40 -19.16 3.34 3.45
C THR A 40 -18.41 2.24 4.19
N THR A 41 -17.90 1.27 3.43
CA THR A 41 -17.05 0.21 3.98
C THR A 41 -15.64 0.38 3.46
N VAL A 42 -14.67 0.39 4.37
CA VAL A 42 -13.25 0.32 4.07
C VAL A 42 -12.84 -1.15 4.11
N VAL A 43 -12.43 -1.70 2.99
CA VAL A 43 -11.86 -3.03 2.86
C VAL A 43 -10.35 -2.92 2.77
N ILE A 44 -9.66 -3.71 3.59
CA ILE A 44 -8.22 -3.65 3.80
C ILE A 44 -7.64 -4.96 3.27
N THR A 45 -6.71 -4.87 2.34
CA THR A 45 -6.06 -6.04 1.73
C THR A 45 -4.57 -6.08 2.04
N ASN A 46 -3.88 -7.09 1.53
CA ASN A 46 -2.41 -7.14 1.55
C ASN A 46 -1.74 -6.23 0.50
N LYS A 47 -2.49 -5.50 -0.36
CA LYS A 47 -1.92 -4.66 -1.43
C LYS A 47 -2.42 -3.21 -1.45
N ARG A 48 -3.67 -2.99 -1.09
CA ARG A 48 -4.35 -1.68 -1.17
C ARG A 48 -5.58 -1.61 -0.27
N ILE A 49 -6.03 -0.38 -0.04
CA ILE A 49 -7.32 -0.09 0.58
C ILE A 49 -8.36 0.01 -0.53
N ILE A 50 -9.52 -0.59 -0.33
CA ILE A 50 -10.68 -0.50 -1.23
C ILE A 50 -11.83 0.10 -0.44
N ILE A 51 -12.33 1.24 -0.87
CA ILE A 51 -13.46 1.93 -0.26
C ILE A 51 -14.69 1.65 -1.11
N ILE A 52 -15.72 1.10 -0.48
CA ILE A 52 -16.99 0.78 -1.12
C ILE A 52 -17.99 1.88 -0.75
N ASN A 53 -18.32 2.71 -1.73
CA ASN A 53 -19.35 3.72 -1.61
C ASN A 53 -20.68 3.13 -2.11
N ARG A 54 -21.62 2.91 -1.18
CA ARG A 54 -22.95 2.36 -1.48
C ARG A 54 -23.97 3.49 -1.56
N ALA A 55 -23.96 4.21 -2.67
CA ALA A 55 -24.94 5.25 -2.95
C ALA A 55 -26.33 4.67 -3.25
N SER A 56 -27.36 5.50 -3.14
CA SER A 56 -28.73 5.20 -3.60
C SER A 56 -29.30 3.85 -3.12
N LEU A 57 -29.28 3.57 -1.81
CA LEU A 57 -29.85 2.33 -1.23
C LEU A 57 -29.26 1.03 -1.84
N GLY A 58 -27.99 1.05 -2.29
CA GLY A 58 -27.31 -0.13 -2.81
C GLY A 58 -27.56 -0.43 -4.29
N ILE A 59 -28.23 0.47 -5.02
CA ILE A 59 -28.42 0.37 -6.48
C ILE A 59 -27.09 0.57 -7.22
N ARG A 60 -26.20 1.41 -6.69
CA ARG A 60 -24.86 1.66 -7.24
C ARG A 60 -23.81 1.37 -6.19
N GLN A 61 -22.77 0.65 -6.59
CA GLN A 61 -21.60 0.33 -5.79
C GLN A 61 -20.38 0.87 -6.53
N ASP A 62 -19.83 1.96 -6.00
CA ASP A 62 -18.59 2.53 -6.52
C ASP A 62 -17.43 2.06 -5.64
N TYR A 63 -16.32 1.71 -6.28
CA TYR A 63 -15.10 1.24 -5.62
C TYR A 63 -14.01 2.27 -5.85
N GLU A 64 -13.47 2.79 -4.76
CA GLU A 64 -12.30 3.64 -4.77
C GLU A 64 -11.11 2.84 -4.25
N VAL A 65 -9.98 2.92 -4.95
CA VAL A 65 -8.82 2.08 -4.68
C VAL A 65 -7.61 2.94 -4.39
N ILE A 66 -6.95 2.66 -3.26
CA ILE A 66 -5.81 3.42 -2.77
C ILE A 66 -4.68 2.43 -2.47
N PRO A 67 -3.67 2.32 -3.35
CA PRO A 67 -2.54 1.46 -3.09
C PRO A 67 -1.73 1.99 -1.90
N TYR A 68 -1.16 1.10 -1.09
CA TYR A 68 -0.31 1.50 0.04
C TYR A 68 0.89 2.34 -0.42
N THR A 69 1.35 2.15 -1.66
CA THR A 69 2.44 2.92 -2.25
C THR A 69 2.09 4.38 -2.55
N ALA A 70 0.80 4.73 -2.66
CA ALA A 70 0.37 6.11 -2.83
C ALA A 70 0.14 6.83 -1.50
N ILE A 71 0.07 6.09 -0.38
CA ILE A 71 -0.11 6.67 0.94
C ILE A 71 1.22 7.26 1.41
N VAL A 72 1.18 8.54 1.79
CA VAL A 72 2.33 9.31 2.27
C VAL A 72 2.40 9.26 3.80
N SER A 73 1.26 9.37 4.48
CA SER A 73 1.22 9.31 5.95
C SER A 73 -0.15 8.94 6.46
N VAL A 74 -0.18 8.42 7.69
CA VAL A 74 -1.40 8.10 8.44
C VAL A 74 -1.35 8.78 9.80
N ARG A 75 -2.46 9.38 10.22
CA ARG A 75 -2.63 9.93 11.57
C ARG A 75 -3.91 9.39 12.18
N LEU A 76 -3.85 9.05 13.46
CA LEU A 76 -4.99 8.63 14.26
C LEU A 76 -5.32 9.74 15.26
N GLU A 77 -6.55 10.22 15.23
CA GLU A 77 -7.08 11.12 16.24
C GLU A 77 -8.11 10.38 17.09
N HIS A 78 -7.93 10.44 18.41
CA HIS A 78 -8.85 9.86 19.37
C HIS A 78 -9.94 10.86 19.71
N GLY A 79 -11.18 10.57 19.31
CA GLY A 79 -12.35 11.26 19.81
C GLY A 79 -12.94 10.57 21.04
N LEU A 80 -13.88 11.24 21.69
CA LEU A 80 -14.57 10.74 22.90
C LEU A 80 -15.45 9.51 22.62
N ILE A 81 -15.99 9.37 21.40
CA ILE A 81 -16.99 8.35 21.02
C ILE A 81 -16.49 7.47 19.86
N SER A 82 -15.73 8.06 18.95
CA SER A 82 -15.16 7.42 17.78
C SER A 82 -13.78 8.01 17.50
N SER A 83 -12.95 7.26 16.80
CA SER A 83 -11.66 7.73 16.31
C SER A 83 -11.75 8.07 14.83
N THR A 84 -10.88 8.98 14.41
CA THR A 84 -10.76 9.45 13.03
C THR A 84 -9.36 9.10 12.53
N VAL A 85 -9.28 8.51 11.34
CA VAL A 85 -8.00 8.20 10.70
C VAL A 85 -7.84 9.10 9.48
N PHE A 86 -6.73 9.81 9.40
CA PHE A 86 -6.37 10.68 8.28
C PHE A 86 -5.28 10.01 7.47
N ILE A 87 -5.50 9.85 6.16
CA ILE A 87 -4.54 9.24 5.25
C ILE A 87 -4.18 10.25 4.16
N ARG A 88 -2.94 10.70 4.10
CA ARG A 88 -2.49 11.53 2.98
C ARG A 88 -2.10 10.65 1.81
N VAL A 89 -2.58 10.97 0.61
CA VAL A 89 -2.32 10.21 -0.61
C VAL A 89 -1.68 11.13 -1.64
N GLN A 90 -0.64 10.68 -2.33
CA GLN A 90 0.03 11.48 -3.34
C GLN A 90 -0.83 11.61 -4.61
N GLY A 91 -1.03 12.84 -5.10
CA GLY A 91 -1.75 13.12 -6.35
C GLY A 91 -3.28 13.02 -6.26
N TYR A 92 -3.83 13.04 -5.04
CA TYR A 92 -5.28 12.97 -4.79
C TYR A 92 -5.84 14.40 -4.65
N GLU A 93 -6.27 15.02 -5.75
CA GLU A 93 -6.70 16.44 -5.78
C GLU A 93 -8.16 16.69 -5.34
N ASN A 94 -8.82 15.76 -4.65
CA ASN A 94 -10.20 15.96 -4.24
C ASN A 94 -10.28 16.75 -2.91
N ASP A 95 -10.83 17.97 -2.96
CA ASP A 95 -11.16 18.85 -1.82
C ASP A 95 -12.20 18.28 -0.83
N LYS A 96 -12.63 17.03 -1.00
CA LYS A 96 -13.61 16.34 -0.17
C LYS A 96 -12.97 15.05 0.31
N GLY A 97 -13.03 14.77 1.61
CA GLY A 97 -12.35 13.62 2.21
C GLY A 97 -12.70 12.28 1.58
N LEU A 98 -11.92 11.25 1.92
CA LEU A 98 -11.93 9.94 1.27
C LEU A 98 -13.25 9.18 1.40
N LEU A 99 -14.02 9.49 2.45
CA LEU A 99 -15.37 8.97 2.64
C LEU A 99 -16.40 10.11 2.59
N ALA A 100 -17.65 9.75 2.28
CA ALA A 100 -18.78 10.67 2.25
C ALA A 100 -18.86 11.52 3.54
N GLY A 101 -18.64 12.82 3.38
CA GLY A 101 -18.68 13.83 4.43
C GLY A 101 -17.40 13.97 5.27
N GLY A 102 -16.26 13.47 4.81
CA GLY A 102 -14.94 13.92 5.27
C GLY A 102 -14.73 15.39 4.92
N LYS A 103 -14.18 16.16 5.86
CA LYS A 103 -13.98 17.61 5.73
C LYS A 103 -12.61 17.97 5.17
N GLN A 104 -11.67 17.03 5.21
CA GLN A 104 -10.29 17.20 4.75
C GLN A 104 -9.86 16.02 3.86
N GLU A 105 -8.90 16.27 2.97
CA GLU A 105 -8.30 15.26 2.10
C GLU A 105 -7.90 14.01 2.90
N GLY A 106 -8.36 12.84 2.47
CA GLY A 106 -7.95 11.59 3.08
C GLY A 106 -8.60 11.21 4.42
N GLU A 107 -9.60 11.97 4.87
CA GLU A 107 -10.27 11.75 6.16
C GLU A 107 -11.22 10.54 6.12
N ILE A 108 -10.98 9.59 7.05
CA ILE A 108 -11.85 8.46 7.39
C ILE A 108 -12.36 8.67 8.83
N ASP A 109 -13.55 9.24 8.94
CA ASP A 109 -14.18 9.58 10.23
C ASP A 109 -15.24 8.57 10.67
N GLY A 110 -15.58 8.52 11.96
CA GLY A 110 -16.65 7.68 12.50
C GLY A 110 -16.27 6.21 12.61
N LEU A 111 -14.98 5.90 12.82
CA LEU A 111 -14.53 4.54 13.07
C LEU A 111 -14.66 4.18 14.55
N ARG A 112 -14.90 2.89 14.85
CA ARG A 112 -14.76 2.41 16.24
C ARG A 112 -13.30 2.56 16.65
N ASN A 113 -13.03 2.96 17.90
CA ASN A 113 -11.67 3.19 18.39
C ASN A 113 -10.73 2.01 18.14
N LYS A 114 -11.18 0.78 18.43
CA LYS A 114 -10.39 -0.43 18.16
C LYS A 114 -10.09 -0.59 16.66
N ASP A 115 -11.09 -0.44 15.81
CA ASP A 115 -10.93 -0.62 14.37
C ASP A 115 -10.00 0.46 13.79
N ALA A 116 -10.11 1.69 14.27
CA ALA A 116 -9.24 2.81 13.89
C ALA A 116 -7.77 2.56 14.26
N ILE A 117 -7.51 2.07 15.47
CA ILE A 117 -6.17 1.71 15.95
C ILE A 117 -5.61 0.54 15.14
N ASP A 118 -6.38 -0.54 15.01
CA ASP A 118 -5.94 -1.73 14.26
C ASP A 118 -5.62 -1.33 12.82
N PHE A 119 -6.44 -0.47 12.21
CA PHE A 119 -6.24 0.05 10.86
C PHE A 119 -5.01 0.94 10.72
N SER A 120 -4.85 1.94 11.58
CA SER A 120 -3.68 2.83 11.51
C SER A 120 -2.38 2.06 11.68
N ASN A 121 -2.35 1.10 12.61
CA ASN A 121 -1.18 0.25 12.84
C ASN A 121 -0.87 -0.63 11.63
N PHE A 122 -1.90 -1.20 10.99
CA PHE A 122 -1.71 -2.01 9.80
C PHE A 122 -1.17 -1.18 8.62
N VAL A 123 -1.75 0.00 8.36
CA VAL A 123 -1.29 0.86 7.28
C VAL A 123 0.14 1.34 7.56
N ASN A 124 0.46 1.76 8.79
CA ASN A 124 1.83 2.12 9.18
C ASN A 124 2.81 0.97 8.92
N LYS A 125 2.46 -0.26 9.30
CA LYS A 125 3.30 -1.44 9.01
C LYS A 125 3.54 -1.63 7.51
N MET A 126 2.53 -1.41 6.66
CA MET A 126 2.68 -1.51 5.21
C MET A 126 3.58 -0.39 4.64
N LEU A 127 3.55 0.80 5.24
CA LEU A 127 4.46 1.90 4.90
C LEU A 127 5.89 1.63 5.34
N GLU A 128 6.09 1.13 6.57
CA GLU A 128 7.40 0.78 7.11
C GLU A 128 8.05 -0.35 6.32
N ALA A 129 7.31 -1.40 5.99
CA ALA A 129 7.81 -2.52 5.18
C ALA A 129 8.35 -2.05 3.81
N ARG A 130 7.78 -0.98 3.23
CA ARG A 130 8.32 -0.36 2.02
C ARG A 130 9.66 0.33 2.27
N LEU A 131 9.79 1.06 3.36
CA LEU A 131 11.02 1.78 3.72
C LEU A 131 12.17 0.79 3.99
N ASP A 132 11.89 -0.33 4.67
CA ASP A 132 12.89 -1.36 4.93
C ASP A 132 13.43 -1.97 3.64
N VAL A 133 12.53 -2.39 2.73
CA VAL A 133 12.90 -2.92 1.41
C VAL A 133 13.72 -1.91 0.61
N GLN A 134 13.34 -0.62 0.65
CA GLN A 134 14.09 0.42 -0.05
C GLN A 134 15.49 0.63 0.56
N SER A 135 15.60 0.62 1.89
CA SER A 135 16.89 0.73 2.58
C SER A 135 17.80 -0.46 2.32
N ASP A 136 17.24 -1.66 2.14
CA ASP A 136 17.99 -2.86 1.84
C ASP A 136 18.48 -2.88 0.40
N ILE A 137 17.66 -2.39 -0.55
CA ILE A 137 18.09 -2.17 -1.93
C ILE A 137 19.22 -1.15 -1.97
N GLU A 138 19.10 -0.02 -1.25
CA GLU A 138 20.15 1.01 -1.18
C GLU A 138 21.46 0.43 -0.62
N LYS A 139 21.42 -0.31 0.49
CA LYS A 139 22.61 -0.99 1.04
C LYS A 139 23.22 -2.01 0.08
N GLN A 140 22.40 -2.73 -0.69
CA GLN A 140 22.89 -3.69 -1.69
C GLN A 140 23.53 -2.99 -2.89
N VAL A 141 22.97 -1.85 -3.30
CA VAL A 141 23.52 -0.99 -4.36
C VAL A 141 24.84 -0.37 -3.90
N ASP A 142 24.89 0.20 -2.70
CA ASP A 142 26.12 0.76 -2.11
C ASP A 142 27.20 -0.31 -1.95
N ALA A 143 26.86 -1.50 -1.44
CA ALA A 143 27.81 -2.62 -1.34
C ALA A 143 28.31 -3.11 -2.71
N HIS A 144 27.49 -2.98 -3.77
CA HIS A 144 27.90 -3.27 -5.14
C HIS A 144 28.78 -2.18 -5.74
N ILE A 145 28.57 -0.91 -5.35
CA ILE A 145 29.33 0.26 -5.82
C ILE A 145 30.67 0.40 -5.08
N ASP A 146 30.73 0.03 -3.80
CA ASP A 146 31.94 0.03 -2.96
C ASP A 146 32.82 -1.22 -3.16
N SER A 147 32.44 -2.12 -4.08
CA SER A 147 33.41 -3.07 -4.64
C SER A 147 34.50 -2.25 -5.33
N PRO A 148 35.80 -2.43 -4.97
CA PRO A 148 36.86 -1.56 -5.46
C PRO A 148 36.81 -1.50 -6.99
N PRO A 149 36.70 -0.31 -7.61
CA PRO A 149 36.69 -0.22 -9.06
C PRO A 149 38.00 -0.77 -9.61
N GLY A 150 37.90 -1.86 -10.35
CA GLY A 150 38.69 -1.95 -11.58
C GLY A 150 39.90 -2.86 -11.61
N SER A 151 39.87 -4.06 -11.02
CA SER A 151 40.53 -5.16 -11.73
C SER A 151 39.57 -5.66 -12.81
N TYR A 152 39.97 -5.50 -14.06
CA TYR A 152 39.27 -6.06 -15.22
C TYR A 152 40.16 -7.11 -15.85
N VAL A 153 39.55 -8.17 -16.38
CA VAL A 153 40.23 -9.20 -17.17
C VAL A 153 39.69 -9.18 -18.59
N TYR A 154 40.60 -9.23 -19.57
CA TYR A 154 40.22 -9.37 -20.97
C TYR A 154 40.10 -10.85 -21.33
N CYS A 155 39.00 -11.21 -21.99
CA CYS A 155 38.78 -12.57 -22.45
C CYS A 155 39.81 -12.91 -23.54
N SER A 156 40.59 -13.97 -23.33
CA SER A 156 41.55 -14.48 -24.31
C SER A 156 40.89 -15.02 -25.58
N SER A 157 39.61 -15.43 -25.52
CA SER A 157 38.89 -15.99 -26.67
C SER A 157 38.24 -14.95 -27.58
N CYS A 158 37.76 -13.82 -27.04
CA CYS A 158 37.00 -12.83 -27.83
C CYS A 158 37.37 -11.36 -27.58
N GLY A 159 38.33 -11.09 -26.69
CA GLY A 159 38.81 -9.74 -26.36
C GLY A 159 37.87 -8.90 -25.50
N ALA A 160 36.71 -9.43 -25.08
CA ALA A 160 35.78 -8.68 -24.25
C ALA A 160 36.38 -8.32 -22.88
N LYS A 161 36.10 -7.10 -22.40
CA LYS A 161 36.43 -6.65 -21.05
C LYS A 161 35.41 -7.24 -20.06
N ASN A 162 35.89 -7.93 -19.03
CA ASN A 162 35.05 -8.52 -17.98
C ASN A 162 35.53 -8.04 -16.61
N VAL A 163 34.64 -8.03 -15.62
CA VAL A 163 35.02 -7.75 -14.22
C VAL A 163 35.92 -8.87 -13.71
N ALA A 164 37.03 -8.55 -13.03
CA ALA A 164 37.91 -9.58 -12.48
C ALA A 164 37.16 -10.45 -11.45
N GLY A 165 37.51 -11.73 -11.40
CA GLY A 165 36.78 -12.73 -10.61
C GLY A 165 35.59 -13.36 -11.34
N SER A 166 35.20 -12.85 -12.51
CA SER A 166 34.22 -13.53 -13.39
C SER A 166 34.74 -14.91 -13.79
N LYS A 167 33.93 -15.96 -13.58
CA LYS A 167 34.29 -17.33 -14.00
C LYS A 167 34.24 -17.51 -15.52
N PHE A 168 33.34 -16.78 -16.18
CA PHE A 168 33.08 -16.88 -17.62
C PHE A 168 32.99 -15.50 -18.26
N CYS A 169 33.33 -15.43 -19.54
CA CYS A 169 33.20 -14.22 -20.33
C CYS A 169 31.72 -13.92 -20.60
N SER A 170 31.28 -12.70 -20.28
CA SER A 170 29.90 -12.24 -20.51
C SER A 170 29.51 -12.12 -21.99
N LYS A 171 30.50 -12.08 -22.90
CA LYS A 171 30.27 -11.97 -24.35
C LYS A 171 30.23 -13.32 -25.07
N CYS A 172 31.12 -14.25 -24.70
CA CYS A 172 31.30 -15.50 -25.46
C CYS A 172 31.24 -16.79 -24.64
N GLY A 173 31.07 -16.70 -23.31
CA GLY A 173 30.96 -17.87 -22.44
C GLY A 173 32.28 -18.60 -22.12
N ALA A 174 33.39 -18.23 -22.74
CA ALA A 174 34.69 -18.84 -22.46
C ALA A 174 35.10 -18.64 -20.99
N THR A 175 35.69 -19.66 -20.38
CA THR A 175 36.25 -19.58 -19.02
C THR A 175 37.36 -18.53 -18.98
N LEU A 176 37.27 -17.61 -18.02
CA LEU A 176 38.34 -16.66 -17.75
C LEU A 176 39.29 -17.36 -16.78
N ALA A 177 40.56 -17.51 -17.17
CA ALA A 177 41.56 -18.20 -16.36
C ALA A 177 41.59 -17.63 -14.93
N LYS A 178 41.75 -18.52 -13.94
CA LYS A 178 41.91 -18.13 -12.53
C LYS A 178 43.22 -17.39 -12.31
#